data_AF-A0A7W8JYY2-F1
#
_entry.id   AF-A0A7W8JYY2-F1
#
_cell.length_a   1.000
_cell.length_b   1.000
_cell.length_c   1.000
_cell.angle_alpha   90.00
_cell.angle_beta   90.00
_cell.angle_gamma   90.00
#
_symmetry.space_group_name_H-M   'P 1'
#
loop_
_entity.id
_entity.type
_entity.pdbx_description
1 polymer ?
#
loop_
_entity_poly.entity_id
_entity_poly.type
_entity_poly.pdbx_seq_one_letter_code
_entity_poly.pdbx_strand_id
1 'polypeptide(L)'
;MAVDSPGFLIAADAAALGGAAAYGGVIETADGERREVKGLIQRTALPEVTAALAVLQHLPQDADAVLQVDAQLAELQSVLVITHPRVVVTRIPRNSSELHARAHELARSALRTAPTVPAGEHQRQRVALYSVSGVQSRPVWAVAFEVGADLLTVHGAVPLQATKALTLQLLHDAARSAVPASHWLLKAGDGQPNHPRCQDEDAQTLKRLRSAAARELALASSANPGA
;
A
#
# COMPACT_ATOMS: atom_id res chain seq x y z
N MET A 1 -30.97 9.14 22.84
CA MET A 1 -30.90 8.14 21.77
C MET A 1 -29.80 7.18 22.14
N ALA A 2 -30.13 5.90 22.35
CA ALA A 2 -29.12 4.89 22.64
C ALA A 2 -28.22 4.76 21.40
N VAL A 3 -26.91 4.90 21.59
CA VAL A 3 -25.95 4.54 20.55
C VAL A 3 -25.92 3.02 20.59
N ASP A 4 -26.47 2.36 19.57
CA ASP A 4 -26.39 0.91 19.44
C ASP A 4 -24.92 0.51 19.57
N SER A 5 -24.64 -0.40 20.51
CA SER A 5 -23.30 -0.95 20.68
C SER A 5 -22.84 -1.52 19.33
N PRO A 6 -21.61 -1.24 18.88
CA PRO A 6 -21.13 -1.78 17.62
C PRO A 6 -21.22 -3.31 17.66
N GLY A 7 -21.70 -3.92 16.58
CA GLY A 7 -21.82 -5.38 16.48
C GLY A 7 -20.46 -6.08 16.62
N PHE A 8 -19.38 -5.38 16.26
CA PHE A 8 -18.01 -5.87 16.34
C PHE A 8 -17.02 -4.79 16.81
N LEU A 9 -16.08 -5.20 17.67
CA LEU A 9 -14.86 -4.45 17.99
C LEU A 9 -13.67 -5.17 17.36
N ILE A 10 -12.87 -4.43 16.60
CA ILE A 10 -11.80 -5.01 15.77
C ILE A 10 -10.50 -4.29 16.08
N ALA A 11 -9.42 -5.05 16.16
CA ALA A 11 -8.06 -4.50 16.09
C ALA A 11 -7.31 -5.17 14.96
N ALA A 12 -6.53 -4.38 14.22
CA ALA A 12 -5.64 -4.87 13.18
C ALA A 12 -4.27 -4.22 13.35
N ASP A 13 -3.22 -4.99 13.03
CA ASP A 13 -1.84 -4.50 13.01
C ASP A 13 -1.05 -5.20 11.91
N ALA A 14 0.00 -4.55 11.44
CA ALA A 14 0.92 -5.10 10.46
C ALA A 14 2.33 -5.28 11.01
N ALA A 15 3.03 -6.30 10.51
CA ALA A 15 4.44 -6.52 10.77
C ALA A 15 5.20 -6.73 9.47
N ALA A 16 6.40 -6.16 9.37
CA ALA A 16 7.26 -6.33 8.20
C ALA A 16 8.71 -6.57 8.62
N LEU A 17 9.40 -7.46 7.88
CA LEU A 17 10.81 -7.75 8.04
C LEU A 17 11.40 -8.15 6.69
N GLY A 18 12.45 -7.45 6.25
CA GLY A 18 13.03 -7.68 4.92
C GLY A 18 11.97 -7.55 3.82
N GLY A 19 11.89 -8.52 2.92
CA GLY A 19 10.90 -8.56 1.83
C GLY A 19 9.48 -8.96 2.25
N ALA A 20 9.29 -9.51 3.46
CA ALA A 20 8.03 -10.08 3.91
C ALA A 20 7.20 -9.08 4.73
N ALA A 21 5.88 -9.18 4.61
CA ALA A 21 4.91 -8.49 5.45
C ALA A 21 3.79 -9.46 5.85
N ALA A 22 3.20 -9.20 7.01
CA ALA A 22 2.14 -10.00 7.58
C ALA A 22 1.15 -9.11 8.32
N TYR A 23 -0.07 -9.61 8.49
CA TYR A 23 -1.11 -8.96 9.28
C TYR A 23 -1.56 -9.85 10.42
N GLY A 24 -2.06 -9.22 11.47
CA GLY A 24 -2.80 -9.87 12.54
C GLY A 24 -4.05 -9.06 12.83
N GLY A 25 -5.13 -9.77 13.17
CA GLY A 25 -6.40 -9.16 13.51
C GLY A 25 -7.11 -9.93 14.60
N VAL A 26 -7.84 -9.18 15.42
CA VAL A 26 -8.76 -9.71 16.42
C VAL A 26 -10.11 -9.08 16.18
N ILE A 27 -11.15 -9.91 16.08
CA ILE A 27 -12.55 -9.53 15.94
C ILE A 27 -13.26 -10.01 17.20
N GLU A 28 -13.84 -9.09 17.96
CA GLU A 28 -14.62 -9.37 19.16
C GLU A 28 -16.08 -8.99 18.89
N THR A 29 -17.02 -9.91 19.15
CA THR A 29 -18.45 -9.63 19.03
C THR A 29 -18.97 -8.89 20.27
N ALA A 30 -20.17 -8.31 20.19
CA ALA A 30 -20.84 -7.70 21.34
C ALA A 30 -21.02 -8.67 22.54
N ASP A 31 -21.14 -9.98 22.26
CA ASP A 31 -21.25 -11.03 23.27
C ASP A 31 -19.90 -11.49 23.84
N GLY A 32 -18.79 -10.88 23.40
CA GLY A 32 -17.44 -11.19 23.84
C GLY A 32 -16.78 -12.38 23.15
N GLU A 33 -17.38 -12.92 22.08
CA GLU A 33 -16.74 -13.97 21.29
C GLU A 33 -15.56 -13.39 20.51
N ARG A 34 -14.39 -14.01 20.65
CA ARG A 34 -13.15 -13.57 20.00
C ARG A 34 -12.77 -14.49 18.86
N ARG A 35 -12.49 -13.89 17.70
CA ARG A 35 -11.90 -14.55 16.53
C ARG A 35 -10.58 -13.90 16.18
N GLU A 36 -9.54 -14.71 16.10
CA GLU A 36 -8.20 -14.30 15.69
C GLU A 36 -7.96 -14.66 14.23
N VAL A 37 -7.43 -13.72 13.45
CA VAL A 37 -7.05 -13.91 12.05
C VAL A 37 -5.63 -13.41 11.84
N LYS A 38 -4.88 -14.09 10.98
CA LYS A 38 -3.52 -13.70 10.62
C LYS A 38 -3.13 -14.28 9.28
N GLY A 39 -2.20 -13.63 8.61
CA GLY A 39 -1.69 -14.14 7.34
C GLY A 39 -0.59 -13.27 6.77
N LEU A 40 -0.12 -13.66 5.59
CA LEU A 40 0.85 -12.88 4.83
C LEU A 40 0.13 -11.85 3.99
N ILE A 41 0.71 -10.66 3.90
CA ILE A 41 0.28 -9.60 2.99
C ILE A 41 1.44 -9.20 2.11
N GLN A 42 1.13 -8.63 0.95
CA GLN A 42 2.17 -8.00 0.15
C GLN A 42 2.78 -6.83 0.91
N ARG A 43 4.08 -6.60 0.71
CA ARG A 43 4.74 -5.43 1.27
C ARG A 43 4.27 -4.19 0.53
N THR A 44 3.61 -3.27 1.24
CA THR A 44 3.09 -2.01 0.68
C THR A 44 3.60 -0.81 1.49
N ALA A 45 3.38 0.40 0.97
CA ALA A 45 3.61 1.64 1.71
C ALA A 45 2.51 1.91 2.76
N LEU A 46 1.41 1.16 2.69
CA LEU A 46 0.23 1.28 3.56
C LEU A 46 -0.03 -0.05 4.28
N PRO A 47 0.91 -0.51 5.13
CA PRO A 47 0.81 -1.83 5.75
C PRO A 47 -0.41 -1.95 6.68
N GLU A 48 -0.76 -0.91 7.44
CA GLU A 48 -1.93 -0.95 8.33
C GLU A 48 -3.25 -0.94 7.55
N VAL A 49 -3.31 -0.18 6.46
CA VAL A 49 -4.48 -0.21 5.56
C VAL A 49 -4.66 -1.61 4.99
N THR A 50 -3.57 -2.23 4.55
CA THR A 50 -3.60 -3.58 3.95
C THR A 50 -4.00 -4.62 5.00
N ALA A 51 -3.47 -4.52 6.22
CA ALA A 51 -3.82 -5.39 7.34
C ALA A 51 -5.29 -5.26 7.71
N ALA A 52 -5.79 -4.03 7.88
CA ALA A 52 -7.20 -3.79 8.19
C ALA A 52 -8.13 -4.37 7.12
N LEU A 53 -7.86 -4.13 5.84
CA LEU A 53 -8.68 -4.68 4.76
C LEU A 53 -8.67 -6.21 4.75
N ALA A 54 -7.53 -6.85 5.04
CA ALA A 54 -7.45 -8.30 5.15
C ALA A 54 -8.30 -8.83 6.33
N VAL A 55 -8.30 -8.13 7.46
CA VAL A 55 -9.12 -8.51 8.63
C VAL A 55 -10.62 -8.32 8.33
N LEU A 56 -11.00 -7.23 7.67
CA LEU A 56 -12.40 -6.92 7.37
C LEU A 56 -13.07 -7.94 6.42
N GLN A 57 -12.30 -8.65 5.60
CA GLN A 57 -12.81 -9.76 4.77
C GLN A 57 -13.45 -10.90 5.58
N HIS A 58 -13.20 -10.96 6.89
CA HIS A 58 -13.76 -11.96 7.79
C HIS A 58 -15.08 -11.52 8.45
N LEU A 59 -15.55 -10.30 8.16
CA LEU A 59 -16.86 -9.82 8.61
C LEU A 59 -17.93 -10.03 7.55
N PRO A 60 -19.21 -10.09 7.97
CA PRO A 60 -20.33 -9.85 7.06
C PRO A 60 -20.19 -8.48 6.37
N GLN A 61 -20.59 -8.40 5.09
CA GLN A 61 -20.44 -7.20 4.25
C GLN A 61 -21.07 -5.93 4.86
N ASP A 62 -22.13 -6.08 5.64
CA ASP A 62 -22.91 -4.98 6.24
C ASP A 62 -22.72 -4.85 7.76
N ALA A 63 -21.64 -5.41 8.31
CA ALA A 63 -21.36 -5.38 9.74
C ALA A 63 -21.06 -3.96 10.26
N ASP A 64 -21.74 -3.57 11.34
CA ASP A 64 -21.41 -2.38 12.12
C ASP A 64 -20.22 -2.69 13.03
N ALA A 65 -19.10 -2.01 12.82
CA ALA A 65 -17.88 -2.30 13.55
C ALA A 65 -17.07 -1.07 13.92
N VAL A 66 -16.29 -1.17 15.00
CA VAL A 66 -15.25 -0.22 15.36
C VAL A 66 -13.89 -0.85 15.13
N LEU A 67 -13.09 -0.26 14.24
CA LEU A 67 -11.72 -0.68 13.96
C LEU A 67 -10.72 0.19 14.74
N GLN A 68 -9.94 -0.44 15.61
CA GLN A 68 -8.84 0.16 16.36
C GLN A 68 -7.52 -0.02 15.62
N VAL A 69 -6.80 1.09 15.43
CA VAL A 69 -5.48 1.12 14.77
C VAL A 69 -4.55 2.12 15.46
N ASP A 70 -3.24 1.95 15.33
CA ASP A 70 -2.26 2.89 15.91
C ASP A 70 -1.66 3.87 14.89
N ALA A 71 -1.72 3.53 13.59
CA ALA A 71 -1.20 4.33 12.48
C ALA A 71 -2.17 4.39 11.28
N GLN A 72 -1.85 5.27 10.33
CA GLN A 72 -2.54 5.42 9.03
C GLN A 72 -4.06 5.70 9.11
N LEU A 73 -4.49 6.42 10.15
CA LEU A 73 -5.91 6.74 10.40
C LEU A 73 -6.57 7.42 9.18
N ALA A 74 -5.92 8.44 8.61
CA ALA A 74 -6.52 9.24 7.54
C ALA A 74 -6.67 8.42 6.24
N GLU A 75 -5.70 7.57 5.94
CA GLU A 75 -5.70 6.66 4.80
C GLU A 75 -6.80 5.59 4.98
N LEU A 76 -6.90 4.99 6.17
CA LEU A 76 -7.95 4.04 6.51
C LEU A 76 -9.34 4.65 6.38
N GLN A 77 -9.57 5.82 6.97
CA GLN A 77 -10.86 6.52 6.86
C GLN A 77 -11.22 6.80 5.39
N SER A 78 -10.24 7.18 4.57
CA SER A 78 -10.46 7.45 3.14
C SER A 78 -10.84 6.20 2.34
N VAL A 79 -10.34 5.02 2.72
CA VAL A 79 -10.63 3.76 2.04
C VAL A 79 -11.93 3.14 2.55
N LEU A 80 -12.14 3.14 3.87
CA LEU A 80 -13.27 2.47 4.50
C LEU A 80 -14.60 3.21 4.27
N VAL A 81 -14.60 4.53 4.07
CA VAL A 81 -15.84 5.26 3.73
C VAL A 81 -16.51 4.75 2.45
N ILE A 82 -15.74 4.16 1.53
CA ILE A 82 -16.25 3.58 0.27
C ILE A 82 -16.47 2.07 0.42
N THR A 83 -15.49 1.36 0.98
CA THR A 83 -15.48 -0.11 0.99
C THR A 83 -16.27 -0.73 2.14
N HIS A 84 -16.33 -0.05 3.28
CA HIS A 84 -16.94 -0.53 4.52
C HIS A 84 -17.58 0.65 5.27
N PRO A 85 -18.63 1.28 4.74
CA PRO A 85 -19.18 2.54 5.26
C PRO A 85 -19.73 2.45 6.69
N ARG A 86 -19.97 1.23 7.19
CA ARG A 86 -20.42 0.93 8.56
C ARG A 86 -19.28 0.68 9.56
N VAL A 87 -18.03 0.79 9.11
CA VAL A 87 -16.84 0.63 9.95
C VAL A 87 -16.33 2.00 10.37
N VAL A 88 -16.34 2.25 11.68
CA VAL A 88 -15.77 3.46 12.29
C VAL A 88 -14.34 3.19 12.71
N VAL A 89 -13.40 4.01 12.23
CA VAL A 89 -11.98 3.85 12.58
C VAL A 89 -11.62 4.75 13.76
N THR A 90 -11.06 4.16 14.81
CA THR A 90 -10.55 4.87 15.99
C THR A 90 -9.06 4.69 16.10
N ARG A 91 -8.33 5.81 16.23
CA ARG A 91 -6.91 5.74 16.53
C ARG A 91 -6.68 5.55 18.03
N ILE A 92 -5.85 4.59 18.37
CA ILE A 92 -5.39 4.34 19.74
C ILE A 92 -3.86 4.42 19.81
N PRO A 93 -3.26 4.69 20.98
CA PRO A 93 -1.83 4.50 21.15
C PRO A 93 -1.45 3.04 20.90
N ARG A 94 -0.25 2.81 20.35
CA ARG A 94 0.26 1.47 20.05
C ARG A 94 0.18 0.56 21.26
N ASN A 95 -0.43 -0.62 21.07
CA ASN A 95 -0.57 -1.67 22.09
C ASN A 95 -1.27 -1.20 23.39
N SER A 96 -2.06 -0.13 23.33
CA SER A 96 -2.80 0.37 24.49
C SER A 96 -4.09 -0.41 24.78
N SER A 97 -4.61 -1.17 23.82
CA SER A 97 -5.70 -2.13 24.02
C SER A 97 -5.18 -3.57 23.96
N GLU A 98 -5.81 -4.46 24.73
CA GLU A 98 -5.51 -5.89 24.71
C GLU A 98 -5.69 -6.48 23.30
N LEU A 99 -6.76 -6.08 22.61
CA LEU A 99 -7.04 -6.51 21.24
C LEU A 99 -5.93 -6.08 20.26
N HIS A 100 -5.43 -4.86 20.38
CA HIS A 100 -4.35 -4.37 19.51
C HIS A 100 -3.01 -5.01 19.84
N ALA A 101 -2.68 -5.17 21.13
CA ALA A 101 -1.49 -5.90 21.53
C ALA A 101 -1.52 -7.34 20.98
N ARG A 102 -2.69 -7.97 20.99
CA ARG A 102 -2.87 -9.32 20.42
C ARG A 102 -2.78 -9.33 18.90
N ALA A 103 -3.37 -8.36 18.20
CA ALA A 103 -3.21 -8.19 16.76
C ALA A 103 -1.73 -8.05 16.36
N HIS A 104 -0.96 -7.28 17.13
CA HIS A 104 0.49 -7.14 16.94
C HIS A 104 1.25 -8.47 17.07
N GLU A 105 0.93 -9.26 18.09
CA GLU A 105 1.51 -10.59 18.28
C GLU A 105 1.17 -11.54 17.14
N LEU A 106 -0.08 -11.50 16.66
CA LEU A 106 -0.55 -12.30 15.54
C LEU A 106 0.19 -11.95 14.25
N ALA A 107 0.37 -10.66 13.96
CA ALA A 107 1.13 -10.17 12.81
C ALA A 107 2.58 -10.67 12.86
N ARG A 108 3.24 -10.54 14.03
CA ARG A 108 4.60 -11.06 14.23
C ARG A 108 4.68 -12.58 14.14
N SER A 109 3.67 -13.30 14.64
CA SER A 109 3.60 -14.75 14.52
C SER A 109 3.45 -15.19 13.08
N ALA A 110 2.59 -14.54 12.28
CA ALA A 110 2.42 -14.85 10.87
C ALA A 110 3.70 -14.55 10.08
N LEU A 111 4.40 -13.46 10.43
CA LEU A 111 5.67 -13.12 9.81
C LEU A 111 6.76 -14.18 10.07
N ARG A 112 6.78 -14.81 11.25
CA ARG A 112 7.70 -15.92 11.56
C ARG A 112 7.44 -17.17 10.71
N THR A 113 6.20 -17.37 10.27
CA THR A 113 5.80 -18.46 9.38
C THR A 113 5.90 -18.09 7.91
N ALA A 114 6.22 -16.83 7.59
CA ALA A 114 6.52 -16.46 6.22
C ALA A 114 7.66 -17.36 5.75
N PRO A 115 7.57 -17.96 4.55
CA PRO A 115 8.69 -18.70 4.02
C PRO A 115 9.89 -17.78 4.09
N THR A 116 10.93 -18.23 4.79
CA THR A 116 12.27 -17.70 4.61
C THR A 116 12.54 -17.97 3.14
N VAL A 117 12.21 -17.01 2.29
CA VAL A 117 12.88 -16.89 1.01
C VAL A 117 14.33 -16.89 1.46
N PRO A 118 15.14 -17.90 1.06
CA PRO A 118 16.57 -17.79 1.26
C PRO A 118 16.97 -16.38 0.81
N ALA A 119 18.07 -15.85 1.30
CA ALA A 119 18.75 -14.85 0.51
C ALA A 119 19.19 -15.55 -0.80
N GLY A 120 18.23 -15.86 -1.68
CA GLY A 120 18.46 -16.25 -3.05
C GLY A 120 19.31 -15.11 -3.57
N GLU A 121 20.44 -15.50 -4.18
CA GLU A 121 21.34 -14.63 -4.90
C GLU A 121 20.57 -13.39 -5.30
N HIS A 122 20.93 -12.25 -4.71
CA HIS A 122 20.28 -10.97 -4.98
C HIS A 122 20.18 -10.83 -6.50
N GLN A 123 19.04 -11.22 -7.06
CA GLN A 123 18.67 -10.91 -8.41
C GLN A 123 18.51 -9.41 -8.29
N ARG A 124 19.59 -8.68 -8.62
CA ARG A 124 19.74 -7.26 -8.36
C ARG A 124 18.41 -6.62 -8.67
N GLN A 125 17.70 -6.18 -7.63
CA GLN A 125 16.34 -5.72 -7.82
C GLN A 125 16.46 -4.37 -8.51
N ARG A 126 16.30 -4.38 -9.82
CA ARG A 126 16.53 -3.23 -10.71
C ARG A 126 15.55 -2.12 -10.36
N VAL A 127 15.92 -0.88 -10.63
CA VAL A 127 15.02 0.25 -10.34
C VAL A 127 14.11 0.57 -11.53
N ALA A 128 12.84 0.83 -11.24
CA ALA A 128 11.89 1.48 -12.13
C ALA A 128 11.49 2.84 -11.52
N LEU A 129 11.56 3.91 -12.30
CA LEU A 129 11.18 5.26 -11.85
C LEU A 129 9.84 5.66 -12.43
N TYR A 130 8.88 5.99 -11.57
CA TYR A 130 7.57 6.51 -12.00
C TYR A 130 7.39 7.99 -11.66
N SER A 131 6.72 8.70 -12.56
CA SER A 131 6.34 10.10 -12.42
C SER A 131 4.83 10.22 -12.58
N VAL A 132 4.24 11.21 -11.91
CA VAL A 132 2.79 11.47 -11.96
C VAL A 132 2.52 12.94 -12.22
N SER A 133 1.44 13.25 -12.94
CA SER A 133 0.98 14.62 -13.21
C SER A 133 -0.55 14.68 -13.17
N GLY A 134 -1.09 15.91 -13.07
CA GLY A 134 -2.53 16.16 -13.19
C GLY A 134 -3.39 15.51 -12.10
N VAL A 135 -2.84 15.21 -10.92
CA VAL A 135 -3.52 14.49 -9.83
C VAL A 135 -4.88 15.10 -9.42
N GLN A 136 -5.09 16.40 -9.67
CA GLN A 136 -6.33 17.12 -9.32
C GLN A 136 -7.25 17.41 -10.50
N SER A 137 -6.86 17.07 -11.72
CA SER A 137 -7.61 17.42 -12.94
C SER A 137 -7.62 16.26 -13.92
N ARG A 138 -6.44 15.80 -14.33
CA ARG A 138 -6.27 14.70 -15.26
C ARG A 138 -5.13 13.78 -14.81
N PRO A 139 -5.43 12.78 -13.96
CA PRO A 139 -4.41 11.96 -13.33
C PRO A 139 -3.73 11.05 -14.34
N VAL A 140 -2.45 11.31 -14.58
CA VAL A 140 -1.61 10.54 -15.50
C VAL A 140 -0.32 10.10 -14.82
N TRP A 141 0.21 8.97 -15.25
CA TRP A 141 1.47 8.41 -14.77
C TRP A 141 2.32 7.95 -15.94
N ALA A 142 3.63 7.92 -15.72
CA ALA A 142 4.57 7.26 -16.60
C ALA A 142 5.68 6.60 -15.79
N VAL A 143 6.17 5.46 -16.26
CA VAL A 143 7.25 4.69 -15.65
C VAL A 143 8.33 4.39 -16.67
N ALA A 144 9.58 4.41 -16.24
CA ALA A 144 10.73 3.99 -17.02
C ALA A 144 11.55 2.95 -16.27
N PHE A 145 12.02 1.92 -16.96
CA PHE A 145 12.85 0.85 -16.40
C PHE A 145 13.67 0.15 -17.48
N GLU A 146 14.75 -0.53 -17.09
CA GLU A 146 15.60 -1.28 -18.03
C GLU A 146 15.34 -2.80 -18.00
N VAL A 147 15.21 -3.39 -19.18
CA VAL A 147 15.15 -4.85 -19.39
C VAL A 147 16.30 -5.24 -20.30
N GLY A 148 17.24 -6.05 -19.80
CA GLY A 148 18.50 -6.25 -20.50
C GLY A 148 19.27 -4.93 -20.62
N ALA A 149 19.58 -4.52 -21.86
CA ALA A 149 20.21 -3.24 -22.23
C ALA A 149 19.19 -2.20 -22.72
N ASP A 150 17.91 -2.57 -22.84
CA ASP A 150 16.88 -1.72 -23.41
C ASP A 150 16.18 -0.90 -22.34
N LEU A 151 15.95 0.38 -22.65
CA LEU A 151 15.15 1.28 -21.85
C LEU A 151 13.69 1.24 -22.31
N LEU A 152 12.80 0.80 -21.44
CA LEU A 152 11.37 0.76 -21.70
C LEU A 152 10.64 1.88 -20.93
N THR A 153 9.62 2.44 -21.57
CA THR A 153 8.72 3.43 -20.98
C THR A 153 7.28 3.02 -21.18
N VAL A 154 6.46 3.14 -20.14
CA VAL A 154 5.03 2.87 -20.19
C VAL A 154 4.31 4.03 -19.50
N HIS A 155 3.18 4.46 -20.05
CA HIS A 155 2.36 5.50 -19.44
C HIS A 155 0.88 5.13 -19.45
N GLY A 156 0.11 5.81 -18.62
CA GLY A 156 -1.33 5.61 -18.53
C GLY A 156 -2.02 6.73 -17.77
N ALA A 157 -3.33 6.56 -17.63
CA ALA A 157 -4.19 7.45 -16.85
C ALA A 157 -5.05 6.63 -15.90
N VAL A 158 -5.53 7.26 -14.82
CA VAL A 158 -6.52 6.68 -13.92
C VAL A 158 -7.68 7.67 -13.74
N PRO A 159 -8.90 7.21 -13.43
CA PRO A 159 -9.99 8.10 -13.11
C PRO A 159 -9.68 8.94 -11.87
N LEU A 160 -10.08 10.22 -11.89
CA LEU A 160 -9.98 11.11 -10.73
C LEU A 160 -10.84 10.57 -9.59
N GLN A 161 -10.27 10.53 -8.38
CA GLN A 161 -10.97 10.08 -7.19
C GLN A 161 -11.40 11.25 -6.31
N ALA A 162 -12.31 10.99 -5.38
CA ALA A 162 -12.81 11.98 -4.42
C ALA A 162 -11.69 12.64 -3.59
N THR A 163 -10.55 11.95 -3.40
CA THR A 163 -9.39 12.51 -2.72
C THR A 163 -8.12 12.39 -3.55
N LYS A 164 -7.20 13.35 -3.32
CA LYS A 164 -5.84 13.32 -3.86
C LYS A 164 -5.10 12.04 -3.46
N ALA A 165 -5.30 11.55 -2.24
CA ALA A 165 -4.62 10.36 -1.72
C ALA A 165 -5.04 9.10 -2.48
N LEU A 166 -6.34 8.89 -2.67
CA LEU A 166 -6.87 7.78 -3.46
C LEU A 166 -6.41 7.84 -4.91
N THR A 167 -6.41 9.04 -5.50
CA THR A 167 -5.92 9.24 -6.88
C THR A 167 -4.43 8.86 -6.99
N LEU A 168 -3.59 9.30 -6.04
CA LEU A 168 -2.17 8.93 -6.00
C LEU A 168 -1.95 7.42 -5.82
N GLN A 169 -2.78 6.76 -5.01
CA GLN A 169 -2.72 5.32 -4.82
C GLN A 169 -3.02 4.57 -6.11
N LEU A 170 -4.12 4.92 -6.81
CA LEU A 170 -4.45 4.32 -8.10
C LEU A 170 -3.35 4.55 -9.16
N LEU A 171 -2.77 5.75 -9.19
CA LEU A 171 -1.64 6.04 -10.08
C LEU A 171 -0.42 5.16 -9.76
N HIS A 172 -0.12 4.96 -8.49
CA HIS A 172 0.98 4.10 -8.04
C HIS A 172 0.73 2.63 -8.40
N ASP A 173 -0.47 2.12 -8.13
CA ASP A 173 -0.84 0.73 -8.40
C ASP A 173 -0.88 0.43 -9.90
N ALA A 174 -1.41 1.35 -10.70
CA ALA A 174 -1.37 1.26 -12.15
C ALA A 174 0.08 1.23 -12.67
N ALA A 175 0.93 2.15 -12.20
CA ALA A 175 2.36 2.15 -12.55
C ALA A 175 3.06 0.85 -12.09
N ARG A 176 2.69 0.29 -10.94
CA ARG A 176 3.25 -0.98 -10.42
C ARG A 176 2.87 -2.17 -11.28
N SER A 177 1.63 -2.22 -11.76
CA SER A 177 1.16 -3.30 -12.64
C SER A 177 1.87 -3.34 -14.00
N ALA A 178 2.41 -2.21 -14.46
CA ALA A 178 3.13 -2.08 -15.73
C ALA A 178 4.61 -2.46 -15.66
N VAL A 179 5.12 -2.80 -14.47
CA VAL A 179 6.54 -3.03 -14.21
C VAL A 179 6.78 -4.49 -13.85
N PRO A 180 7.85 -5.14 -14.36
CA PRO A 180 8.19 -6.50 -13.98
C PRO A 180 8.38 -6.66 -12.47
N ALA A 181 7.99 -7.82 -11.93
CA ALA A 181 8.10 -8.11 -10.50
C ALA A 181 9.54 -8.03 -9.96
N SER A 182 10.54 -8.16 -10.84
CA SER A 182 11.97 -8.02 -10.56
C SER A 182 12.43 -6.59 -10.26
N HIS A 183 11.60 -5.58 -10.52
CA HIS A 183 11.98 -4.17 -10.36
C HIS A 183 11.32 -3.55 -9.12
N TRP A 184 12.05 -2.65 -8.46
CA TRP A 184 11.47 -1.75 -7.47
C TRP A 184 10.90 -0.51 -8.14
N LEU A 185 9.64 -0.21 -7.84
CA LEU A 185 9.03 1.03 -8.28
C LEU A 185 9.33 2.16 -7.28
N LEU A 186 10.01 3.22 -7.73
CA LEU A 186 10.32 4.41 -6.93
C LEU A 186 9.80 5.67 -7.63
N LYS A 187 9.32 6.64 -6.85
CA LYS A 187 8.88 7.90 -7.43
C LYS A 187 10.11 8.65 -7.94
N ALA A 188 10.01 9.28 -9.10
CA ALA A 188 11.13 9.98 -9.74
C ALA A 188 11.77 11.03 -8.83
N GLY A 189 11.01 11.67 -7.92
CA GLY A 189 11.54 12.60 -6.92
C GLY A 189 12.35 11.95 -5.77
N ASP A 190 12.13 10.66 -5.50
CA ASP A 190 12.68 9.94 -4.34
C ASP A 190 13.99 9.19 -4.66
N GLY A 191 14.39 9.16 -5.94
CA GLY A 191 15.63 8.53 -6.39
C GLY A 191 16.90 9.32 -6.03
N GLN A 192 17.09 9.61 -4.75
CA GLN A 192 18.38 10.07 -4.23
C GLN A 192 19.40 8.92 -4.33
N PRO A 193 20.67 9.21 -4.65
CA PRO A 193 21.73 8.18 -4.71
C PRO A 193 21.90 7.42 -3.38
N ASN A 194 21.46 8.02 -2.26
CA ASN A 194 21.52 7.41 -0.94
C ASN A 194 20.27 6.61 -0.54
N HIS A 195 19.28 6.47 -1.43
CA HIS A 195 18.11 5.64 -1.11
C HIS A 195 18.53 4.16 -1.05
N PRO A 196 18.18 3.38 -0.02
CA PRO A 196 18.66 2.00 0.16
C PRO A 196 18.40 1.08 -1.04
N ARG A 197 17.38 1.39 -1.85
CA ARG A 197 17.00 0.64 -3.05
C ARG A 197 17.69 1.09 -4.35
N CYS A 198 18.48 2.16 -4.29
CA CYS A 198 19.23 2.72 -5.41
C CYS A 198 20.74 2.47 -5.28
N GLN A 199 21.19 1.78 -4.22
CA GLN A 199 22.62 1.62 -3.90
C GLN A 199 23.41 0.91 -4.99
N ASP A 200 22.74 0.05 -5.76
CA ASP A 200 23.34 -0.73 -6.85
C ASP A 200 23.20 -0.06 -8.23
N GLU A 201 22.45 1.04 -8.34
CA GLU A 201 22.22 1.75 -9.59
C GLU A 201 23.16 2.96 -9.69
N ASP A 202 23.89 3.06 -10.78
CA ASP A 202 24.74 4.22 -11.00
C ASP A 202 23.90 5.50 -11.22
N ALA A 203 24.47 6.65 -10.86
CA ALA A 203 23.78 7.94 -10.93
C ALA A 203 23.34 8.31 -12.37
N GLN A 204 24.05 7.82 -13.39
CA GLN A 204 23.74 8.09 -14.78
C GLN A 204 22.52 7.28 -15.25
N THR A 205 22.40 6.03 -14.81
CA THR A 205 21.23 5.16 -15.03
C THR A 205 19.99 5.75 -14.37
N LEU A 206 20.07 6.15 -13.10
CA LEU A 206 18.95 6.84 -12.43
C LEU A 206 18.54 8.14 -13.14
N LYS A 207 19.51 8.92 -13.64
CA LYS A 207 19.24 10.14 -14.42
C LYS A 207 18.54 9.83 -15.75
N ARG A 208 18.95 8.78 -16.46
CA ARG A 208 18.32 8.32 -17.72
C ARG A 208 16.88 7.89 -17.47
N LEU A 209 16.65 7.00 -16.51
CA LEU A 209 15.31 6.55 -16.11
C LEU A 209 14.39 7.73 -15.76
N ARG A 210 14.90 8.67 -14.97
CA ARG A 210 14.13 9.85 -14.54
C ARG A 210 13.74 10.74 -15.72
N SER A 211 14.70 10.99 -16.61
CA SER A 211 14.47 11.81 -17.82
C SER A 211 13.46 11.14 -18.76
N ALA A 212 13.54 9.82 -18.91
CA ALA A 212 12.63 9.05 -19.74
C ALA A 212 11.20 9.05 -19.18
N ALA A 213 11.03 8.79 -17.88
CA ALA A 213 9.72 8.85 -17.23
C ALA A 213 9.10 10.25 -17.30
N ALA A 214 9.91 11.32 -17.13
CA ALA A 214 9.43 12.70 -17.23
C ALA A 214 9.01 13.08 -18.66
N ARG A 215 9.79 12.67 -19.67
CA ARG A 215 9.46 12.88 -21.08
C ARG A 215 8.16 12.18 -21.45
N GLU A 216 8.02 10.93 -21.04
CA GLU A 216 6.83 10.14 -21.34
C GLU A 216 5.59 10.69 -20.64
N LEU A 217 5.75 11.18 -19.40
CA LEU A 217 4.68 11.87 -18.68
C LEU A 217 4.23 13.15 -19.39
N ALA A 218 5.17 13.91 -19.98
CA ALA A 218 4.85 15.11 -20.74
C ALA A 218 4.04 14.78 -22.01
N LEU A 219 4.40 13.69 -22.71
CA LEU A 219 3.65 13.18 -23.86
C LEU A 219 2.25 12.70 -23.48
N ALA A 220 2.13 11.93 -22.40
CA ALA A 220 0.83 11.47 -21.89
C ALA A 220 -0.07 12.64 -21.45
N SER A 221 0.54 13.70 -20.91
CA SER A 221 -0.16 14.91 -20.50
C SER A 221 -0.66 15.72 -21.71
N SER A 222 0.11 15.78 -22.81
CA SER A 222 -0.27 16.54 -24.00
C SER A 222 -1.26 15.80 -24.92
N ALA A 223 -1.22 14.47 -24.96
CA ALA A 223 -1.99 13.66 -25.90
C ALA A 223 -3.51 13.59 -25.64
N ASN A 224 -4.02 14.21 -24.57
CA ASN A 224 -5.43 14.02 -24.18
C ASN A 224 -6.02 15.30 -23.52
N PRO A 225 -6.09 16.42 -24.26
CA PRO A 225 -6.33 17.77 -23.73
C PRO A 225 -7.74 18.06 -23.16
N GLY A 226 -8.60 17.05 -22.94
CA GLY A 226 -9.95 17.28 -22.41
C GLY A 226 -10.75 16.01 -22.18
N ALA A 227 -10.47 15.30 -21.09
CA ALA A 227 -11.37 14.29 -20.52
C ALA A 227 -11.80 14.75 -19.13
#